data_AF-A0A327QHN2-F1
#
_entry.id   AF-A0A327QHN2-F1
#
_cell.length_a   1.000
_cell.length_b   1.000
_cell.length_c   1.000
_cell.angle_alpha   90.00
_cell.angle_beta   90.00
_cell.angle_gamma   90.00
#
_symmetry.space_group_name_H-M   'P 1'
#
loop_
_entity.id
_entity.type
_entity.pdbx_description
1 polymer ?
#
loop_
_entity_poly.entity_id
_entity_poly.type
_entity_poly.pdbx_seq_one_letter_code
_entity_poly.pdbx_strand_id
1 'polypeptide(L)'
;MKKLLLLLGLCLYVFNGFAQSNAANQSKDFDQFWKKWHTAIMKKDYNAVSQFIEFPLVIKRGEGANAIQTVAKNDFATFFKSFLDEPMHDDQSRFTVLRGMKDLNEEDKMLVDGDSATINDMEFEKVDGTWKLVYIYQESQKAFAGTKAKN
;
A
#
# COMPACT_ATOMS: atom_id res chain seq x y z
N MET A 1 -2.74 -47.73 -30.39
CA MET A 1 -3.25 -47.00 -29.21
C MET A 1 -2.21 -46.81 -28.09
N LYS A 2 -0.94 -46.49 -28.42
CA LYS A 2 0.12 -46.22 -27.42
C LYS A 2 0.72 -44.81 -27.51
N LYS A 3 0.50 -44.10 -28.62
CA LYS A 3 1.01 -42.74 -28.86
C LYS A 3 0.13 -41.63 -28.26
N LEU A 4 -1.14 -41.93 -27.95
CA LEU A 4 -2.10 -40.96 -27.42
C LEU A 4 -1.93 -40.73 -25.90
N LEU A 5 -1.43 -41.73 -25.17
CA LEU A 5 -1.19 -41.64 -23.72
C LEU A 5 0.07 -40.82 -23.36
N LEU A 6 1.03 -40.69 -24.28
CA LEU A 6 2.25 -39.90 -24.06
C LEU A 6 2.03 -38.39 -24.22
N LEU A 7 1.03 -37.96 -24.99
CA LEU A 7 0.69 -36.55 -25.17
C LEU A 7 -0.06 -35.96 -23.96
N LEU A 8 -0.87 -36.76 -23.27
CA LEU A 8 -1.58 -36.32 -22.05
C LEU A 8 -0.64 -36.17 -20.85
N GLY A 9 0.42 -36.98 -20.77
CA GLY A 9 1.43 -36.87 -19.70
C GLY A 9 2.29 -35.60 -19.80
N LEU A 10 2.53 -35.10 -21.02
CA LEU A 10 3.33 -33.88 -21.22
C LEU A 10 2.53 -32.61 -20.88
N CYS A 11 1.24 -32.56 -21.19
CA CYS A 11 0.39 -31.41 -20.83
C CYS A 11 0.27 -31.22 -19.32
N LEU A 12 0.24 -32.29 -18.52
CA LEU A 12 0.13 -32.19 -17.06
C LEU A 12 1.41 -31.72 -16.36
N TYR A 13 2.58 -31.81 -17.03
CA TYR A 13 3.84 -31.32 -16.47
C TYR A 13 4.01 -29.80 -16.63
N VAL A 14 3.39 -29.18 -17.63
CA VAL A 14 3.56 -27.74 -17.89
C VAL A 14 2.68 -26.88 -16.97
N PHE A 15 1.56 -27.41 -16.48
CA PHE A 15 0.63 -26.62 -15.64
C PHE A 15 1.07 -26.48 -14.18
N ASN A 16 1.95 -27.35 -13.67
CA ASN A 16 2.38 -27.29 -12.27
C ASN A 16 3.53 -26.29 -12.01
N GLY A 17 4.13 -25.70 -13.05
CA GLY A 17 5.24 -24.74 -12.91
C GLY A 17 4.83 -23.27 -12.84
N PHE A 18 3.60 -22.91 -13.21
CA PHE A 18 3.18 -21.51 -13.37
C PHE A 18 2.54 -20.88 -12.12
N ALA A 19 2.03 -21.69 -11.19
CA ALA A 19 1.33 -21.15 -10.02
C ALA A 19 2.29 -20.60 -8.94
N GLN A 20 3.47 -21.21 -8.78
CA GLN A 20 4.40 -20.86 -7.71
C GLN A 20 5.33 -19.67 -8.05
N SER A 21 5.51 -19.37 -9.34
CA SER A 21 6.36 -18.25 -9.78
C SER A 21 5.66 -16.90 -9.69
N ASN A 22 4.33 -16.85 -9.78
CA ASN A 22 3.58 -15.59 -9.81
C ASN A 22 3.61 -14.85 -8.48
N ALA A 23 3.32 -15.50 -7.36
CA ALA A 23 3.28 -14.83 -6.05
C ALA A 23 4.66 -14.29 -5.62
N ALA A 24 5.72 -15.11 -5.78
CA ALA A 24 7.09 -14.68 -5.47
C ALA A 24 7.58 -13.53 -6.38
N ASN A 25 7.16 -13.51 -7.65
CA ASN A 25 7.48 -12.42 -8.57
C ASN A 25 6.68 -11.15 -8.27
N GLN A 26 5.42 -11.26 -7.81
CA GLN A 26 4.58 -10.12 -7.44
C GLN A 26 5.13 -9.37 -6.23
N SER A 27 5.50 -10.09 -5.17
CA SER A 27 6.15 -9.50 -3.99
C SER A 27 7.44 -8.77 -4.37
N LYS A 28 8.26 -9.35 -5.26
CA LYS A 28 9.51 -8.73 -5.73
C LYS A 28 9.28 -7.45 -6.54
N ASP A 29 8.22 -7.40 -7.34
CA ASP A 29 7.84 -6.21 -8.10
C ASP A 29 7.37 -5.08 -7.18
N PHE A 30 6.51 -5.40 -6.20
CA PHE A 30 6.08 -4.45 -5.18
C PHE A 30 7.26 -3.94 -4.33
N ASP A 31 8.20 -4.80 -3.92
CA ASP A 31 9.42 -4.41 -3.19
C ASP A 31 10.23 -3.34 -3.94
N GLN A 32 10.33 -3.44 -5.26
CA GLN A 32 11.04 -2.46 -6.09
C GLN A 32 10.29 -1.14 -6.17
N PHE A 33 8.97 -1.20 -6.31
CA PHE A 33 8.11 -0.02 -6.22
C PHE A 33 8.27 0.68 -4.85
N TRP A 34 8.15 -0.09 -3.76
CA TRP A 34 8.24 0.40 -2.39
C TRP A 34 9.52 1.17 -2.15
N LYS A 35 10.67 0.62 -2.57
CA LYS A 35 11.99 1.28 -2.42
C LYS A 35 12.06 2.63 -3.12
N LYS A 36 11.48 2.76 -4.32
CA LYS A 36 11.45 4.02 -5.07
C LYS A 36 10.56 5.05 -4.39
N TRP A 37 9.36 4.62 -4.00
CA TRP A 37 8.39 5.46 -3.30
C TRP A 37 8.93 5.94 -1.94
N HIS A 38 9.45 5.03 -1.12
CA HIS A 38 10.11 5.31 0.16
C HIS A 38 11.26 6.31 -0.01
N THR A 39 12.13 6.11 -1.00
CA THR A 39 13.24 7.02 -1.29
C THR A 39 12.75 8.44 -1.59
N ALA A 40 11.66 8.59 -2.35
CA ALA A 40 11.08 9.90 -2.65
C ALA A 40 10.54 10.58 -1.38
N ILE A 41 9.89 9.82 -0.49
CA ILE A 41 9.41 10.32 0.81
C ILE A 41 10.56 10.75 1.71
N MET A 42 11.63 9.96 1.81
CA MET A 42 12.79 10.29 2.64
C MET A 42 13.48 11.59 2.20
N LYS A 43 13.46 11.87 0.89
CA LYS A 43 13.93 13.14 0.31
C LYS A 43 12.95 14.30 0.49
N LYS A 44 11.74 14.04 1.01
CA LYS A 44 10.61 14.98 1.08
C LYS A 44 10.25 15.59 -0.28
N ASP A 45 10.51 14.85 -1.36
CA ASP A 45 10.19 15.25 -2.73
C ASP A 45 8.76 14.83 -3.07
N TYR A 46 7.78 15.57 -2.54
CA TYR A 46 6.37 15.22 -2.70
C TYR A 46 5.88 15.34 -4.14
N ASN A 47 6.59 16.08 -4.99
CA ASN A 47 6.33 16.10 -6.43
C ASN A 47 6.71 14.75 -7.07
N ALA A 48 7.86 14.18 -6.71
CA ALA A 48 8.21 12.82 -7.12
C ALA A 48 7.26 11.78 -6.52
N VAL A 49 6.87 11.93 -5.24
CA VAL A 49 5.89 11.03 -4.61
C VAL A 49 4.57 11.04 -5.38
N SER A 50 4.11 12.21 -5.85
CA SER A 50 2.84 12.33 -6.61
C SER A 50 2.78 11.48 -7.88
N GLN A 51 3.92 11.05 -8.44
CA GLN A 51 3.94 10.20 -9.64
C GLN A 51 3.53 8.75 -9.34
N PHE A 52 3.55 8.36 -8.06
CA PHE A 52 3.16 7.03 -7.57
C PHE A 52 1.73 6.99 -7.04
N ILE A 53 0.94 8.03 -7.26
CA ILE A 53 -0.42 8.15 -6.72
C ILE A 53 -1.41 8.02 -7.87
N GLU A 54 -2.50 7.29 -7.63
CA GLU A 54 -3.68 7.35 -8.49
C GLU A 54 -4.54 8.52 -8.03
N PHE A 55 -4.78 9.47 -8.93
CA PHE A 55 -5.55 10.66 -8.60
C PHE A 55 -6.98 10.59 -9.18
N PRO A 56 -8.00 11.04 -8.43
CA PRO A 56 -7.90 11.64 -7.09
C PRO A 56 -7.59 10.60 -5.99
N LEU A 57 -6.69 10.95 -5.08
CA LEU A 57 -6.35 10.06 -3.96
C LEU A 57 -7.52 10.01 -2.99
N VAL A 58 -7.94 8.81 -2.62
CA VAL A 58 -9.12 8.61 -1.76
C VAL A 58 -8.70 8.42 -0.30
N ILE A 59 -9.27 9.21 0.60
CA ILE A 59 -9.05 9.15 2.04
C ILE A 59 -10.30 8.56 2.69
N LYS A 60 -10.16 7.36 3.26
CA LYS A 60 -11.23 6.66 3.98
C LYS A 60 -11.14 7.02 5.47
N ARG A 61 -12.19 7.64 6.04
CA ARG A 61 -12.25 8.04 7.45
C ARG A 61 -13.26 7.23 8.27
N GLY A 62 -12.83 6.74 9.44
CA GLY A 62 -13.68 6.12 10.47
C GLY A 62 -13.98 4.62 10.28
N GLU A 63 -14.53 3.99 11.33
CA GLU A 63 -15.01 2.59 11.29
C GLU A 63 -16.20 2.50 10.33
N GLY A 64 -16.03 1.79 9.21
CA GLY A 64 -17.09 1.54 8.22
C GLY A 64 -17.09 2.41 6.96
N ALA A 65 -16.06 3.23 6.71
CA ALA A 65 -15.80 3.88 5.42
C ALA A 65 -16.94 4.76 4.82
N ASN A 66 -17.82 5.33 5.65
CA ASN A 66 -18.93 6.17 5.13
C ASN A 66 -18.51 7.59 4.74
N ALA A 67 -17.37 8.08 5.25
CA ALA A 67 -16.84 9.39 4.90
C ALA A 67 -15.63 9.21 3.96
N ILE A 68 -15.86 9.49 2.68
CA ILE A 68 -14.84 9.52 1.65
C ILE A 68 -14.47 10.97 1.39
N GLN A 69 -13.20 11.32 1.59
CA GLN A 69 -12.62 12.56 1.10
C GLN A 69 -11.68 12.24 -0.06
N THR A 70 -11.64 13.10 -1.07
CA THR A 70 -10.67 12.99 -2.17
C THR A 70 -9.65 14.12 -2.10
N VAL A 71 -8.41 13.82 -2.44
CA VAL A 71 -7.30 14.78 -2.56
C VAL A 71 -6.88 14.86 -4.01
N ALA A 72 -6.99 16.06 -4.61
CA ALA A 72 -6.52 16.30 -5.96
C ALA A 72 -4.99 16.39 -6.02
N LYS A 73 -4.42 16.18 -7.21
CA LYS A 73 -2.97 16.23 -7.43
C LYS A 73 -2.32 17.53 -6.95
N ASN A 74 -2.99 18.66 -7.15
CA ASN A 74 -2.46 19.98 -6.77
C ASN A 74 -2.41 20.18 -5.25
N ASP A 75 -3.28 19.50 -4.50
CA ASP A 75 -3.36 19.60 -3.04
C ASP A 75 -2.53 18.51 -2.34
N PHE A 76 -2.08 17.51 -3.10
CA PHE A 76 -1.41 16.31 -2.57
C PHE A 76 -0.19 16.63 -1.72
N ALA A 77 0.72 17.48 -2.18
CA ALA A 77 1.97 17.73 -1.46
C ALA A 77 1.71 18.32 -0.06
N THR A 78 0.74 19.23 0.05
CA THR A 78 0.33 19.83 1.33
C THR A 78 -0.32 18.78 2.22
N PHE A 79 -1.31 18.06 1.69
CA PHE A 79 -2.02 17.02 2.43
C PHE A 79 -1.06 15.93 2.94
N PHE A 80 -0.23 15.39 2.05
CA PHE A 80 0.63 14.25 2.36
C PHE A 80 1.71 14.59 3.38
N LYS A 81 2.26 15.81 3.32
CA LYS A 81 3.14 16.32 4.37
C LYS A 81 2.44 16.33 5.73
N SER A 82 1.24 16.90 5.81
CA SER A 82 0.47 16.93 7.07
C SER A 82 0.14 15.54 7.58
N PHE A 83 -0.29 14.64 6.69
CA PHE A 83 -0.55 13.24 7.02
C PHE A 83 0.68 12.53 7.61
N LEU A 84 1.87 12.78 7.05
CA LEU A 84 3.13 12.22 7.54
C LEU A 84 3.59 12.81 8.88
N ASP A 85 3.28 14.07 9.15
CA ASP A 85 3.63 14.76 10.39
C ASP A 85 2.67 14.43 11.55
N GLU A 86 1.47 13.91 11.26
CA GLU A 86 0.50 13.46 12.27
C GLU A 86 1.04 12.27 13.10
N PRO A 87 0.83 12.28 14.43
CA PRO A 87 1.23 11.19 15.32
C PRO A 87 0.37 9.93 15.12
N MET A 88 0.99 8.77 15.32
CA MET A 88 0.33 7.47 15.48
C MET A 88 0.13 7.13 16.97
N HIS A 89 -0.32 5.90 17.28
CA HIS A 89 -0.67 5.42 18.62
C HIS A 89 0.43 5.54 19.70
N ASP A 90 1.69 5.76 19.32
CA ASP A 90 2.86 5.88 20.22
C ASP A 90 3.53 7.27 20.19
N ASP A 91 2.79 8.34 19.88
CA ASP A 91 3.27 9.73 19.72
C ASP A 91 4.36 9.95 18.65
N GLN A 92 4.80 8.89 17.97
CA GLN A 92 5.68 8.98 16.81
C GLN A 92 4.90 9.41 15.57
N SER A 93 5.46 10.32 14.79
CA SER A 93 4.87 10.69 13.50
C SER A 93 4.90 9.51 12.52
N ARG A 94 3.93 9.44 11.61
CA ARG A 94 3.92 8.45 10.51
C ARG A 94 5.22 8.45 9.71
N PHE A 95 5.81 9.63 9.51
CA PHE A 95 7.11 9.75 8.86
C PHE A 95 8.23 9.00 9.61
N THR A 96 8.22 9.05 10.95
CA THR A 96 9.22 8.36 11.78
C THR A 96 9.08 6.84 11.66
N VAL A 97 7.84 6.35 11.67
CA VAL A 97 7.54 4.92 11.45
C VAL A 97 8.00 4.50 10.05
N LEU A 98 7.57 5.22 9.00
CA LEU A 98 7.95 4.90 7.62
C LEU A 98 9.44 4.97 7.36
N ARG A 99 10.18 5.87 8.04
CA ARG A 99 11.64 5.93 7.94
C ARG A 99 12.29 4.60 8.33
N GLY A 100 11.73 3.88 9.31
CA GLY A 100 12.19 2.56 9.72
C GLY A 100 11.89 1.44 8.71
N MET A 101 10.95 1.65 7.79
CA MET A 101 10.44 0.66 6.84
C MET A 101 11.08 0.76 5.45
N LYS A 102 12.41 0.88 5.39
CA LYS A 102 13.12 0.95 4.09
C LYS A 102 12.96 -0.33 3.28
N ASP A 103 13.02 -1.48 3.95
CA ASP A 103 12.80 -2.81 3.38
C ASP A 103 11.55 -3.40 4.06
N LEU A 104 10.68 -4.04 3.26
CA LEU A 104 9.51 -4.74 3.76
C LEU A 104 9.94 -6.04 4.44
N ASN A 105 9.37 -6.32 5.61
CA ASN A 105 9.59 -7.58 6.31
C ASN A 105 8.71 -8.69 5.70
N GLU A 106 8.80 -9.92 6.22
CA GLU A 106 8.01 -11.03 5.67
C GLU A 106 6.50 -10.88 5.93
N GLU A 107 6.09 -10.27 7.04
CA GLU A 107 4.68 -9.99 7.33
C GLU A 107 4.12 -8.97 6.33
N ASP A 108 4.85 -7.89 6.07
CA ASP A 108 4.49 -6.88 5.06
C ASP A 108 4.33 -7.50 3.66
N LYS A 109 5.24 -8.41 3.29
CA LYS A 109 5.18 -9.09 1.99
C LYS A 109 3.99 -10.03 1.86
N MET A 110 3.53 -10.62 2.97
CA MET A 110 2.32 -11.45 2.99
C MET A 110 1.05 -10.61 2.75
N LEU A 111 1.11 -9.29 2.94
CA LEU A 111 0.01 -8.36 2.64
C LEU A 111 -0.01 -7.92 1.17
N VAL A 112 0.90 -8.43 0.34
CA VAL A 112 0.88 -8.24 -1.12
C VAL A 112 0.11 -9.41 -1.74
N ASP A 113 -1.04 -9.13 -2.33
CA ASP A 113 -1.90 -10.12 -2.98
C ASP A 113 -2.22 -9.69 -4.41
N GLY A 114 -1.62 -10.39 -5.38
CA GLY A 114 -1.82 -10.16 -6.80
C GLY A 114 -1.41 -8.75 -7.22
N ASP A 115 -2.42 -7.93 -7.45
CA ASP A 115 -2.33 -6.55 -7.92
C ASP A 115 -2.69 -5.54 -6.82
N SER A 116 -2.76 -5.98 -5.56
CA SER A 116 -3.05 -5.14 -4.39
C SER A 116 -2.03 -5.35 -3.26
N ALA A 117 -1.81 -4.32 -2.44
CA ALA A 117 -1.00 -4.41 -1.23
C ALA A 117 -1.48 -3.40 -0.19
N THR A 118 -1.49 -3.78 1.09
CA THR A 118 -1.77 -2.85 2.20
C THR A 118 -0.61 -2.81 3.17
N ILE A 119 -0.04 -1.63 3.38
CA ILE A 119 1.07 -1.39 4.32
C ILE A 119 0.69 -0.24 5.24
N ASN A 120 0.53 -0.52 6.55
CA ASN A 120 -0.02 0.42 7.53
C ASN A 120 -1.35 1.03 7.04
N ASP A 121 -1.45 2.36 7.10
CA ASP A 121 -2.60 3.18 6.71
C ASP A 121 -2.74 3.36 5.18
N MET A 122 -1.99 2.62 4.35
CA MET A 122 -1.87 2.86 2.91
C MET A 122 -2.16 1.61 2.09
N GLU A 123 -3.04 1.78 1.10
CA GLU A 123 -3.39 0.73 0.15
C GLU A 123 -2.92 1.10 -1.25
N PHE A 124 -2.30 0.12 -1.89
CA PHE A 124 -1.69 0.22 -3.20
C PHE A 124 -2.34 -0.78 -4.14
N GLU A 125 -2.53 -0.38 -5.39
CA GLU A 125 -3.05 -1.24 -6.45
C GLU A 125 -2.24 -1.06 -7.73
N LYS A 126 -2.20 -2.07 -8.59
CA LYS A 126 -1.71 -1.90 -9.96
C LYS A 126 -2.78 -1.28 -10.84
N VAL A 127 -2.53 -0.05 -11.27
CA VAL A 127 -3.31 0.65 -12.30
C VAL A 127 -2.52 0.59 -13.60
N ASP A 128 -3.10 0.00 -14.64
CA ASP A 128 -2.44 -0.24 -15.93
C ASP A 128 -1.06 -0.91 -15.79
N GLY A 129 -0.97 -1.90 -14.89
CA GLY A 129 0.26 -2.65 -14.63
C GLY A 129 1.31 -1.92 -13.80
N THR A 130 1.03 -0.71 -13.31
CA THR A 130 1.94 0.07 -12.47
C THR A 130 1.36 0.24 -11.08
N TRP A 131 2.16 -0.05 -10.04
CA TRP A 131 1.76 0.18 -8.65
C TRP A 131 1.52 1.67 -8.35
N LYS A 132 0.39 1.93 -7.70
CA LYS A 132 -0.07 3.26 -7.29
C LYS A 132 -0.64 3.22 -5.88
N LEU A 133 -0.43 4.26 -5.09
CA LEU A 133 -1.21 4.51 -3.88
C LEU A 133 -2.62 4.95 -4.29
N VAL A 134 -3.63 4.24 -3.83
CA VAL A 134 -5.05 4.47 -4.17
C VAL A 134 -5.87 4.92 -2.97
N TYR A 135 -5.56 4.40 -1.78
CA TYR A 135 -6.26 4.77 -0.55
C TYR A 135 -5.30 5.10 0.59
N ILE A 136 -5.71 6.06 1.41
CA ILE A 136 -5.21 6.24 2.77
C ILE A 136 -6.35 6.06 3.76
N TYR A 137 -6.10 5.24 4.78
CA TYR A 137 -6.97 5.07 5.92
C TYR A 137 -6.57 6.08 7.00
N GLN A 138 -7.46 7.01 7.32
CA GLN A 138 -7.31 7.86 8.50
C GLN A 138 -8.30 7.39 9.55
N GLU A 139 -7.79 6.89 10.68
CA GLU A 139 -8.64 6.71 11.85
C GLU A 139 -9.31 8.05 12.17
N SER A 140 -10.63 8.04 12.33
CA SER A 140 -11.33 9.23 12.81
C SER A 140 -10.75 9.53 14.18
N GLN A 141 -10.16 10.72 14.39
CA GLN A 141 -9.85 11.17 15.73
C GLN A 141 -11.15 11.11 16.54
N LYS A 142 -11.30 10.08 17.37
CA LYS A 142 -12.30 10.11 18.43
C LYS A 142 -11.94 11.35 19.21
N ALA A 143 -12.82 12.35 19.19
CA ALA A 143 -12.75 13.45 20.11
C ALA A 143 -12.69 12.81 21.50
N PHE A 144 -11.50 12.75 22.10
CA PHE A 144 -11.35 12.58 23.53
C PHE A 144 -11.88 13.88 24.16
N ALA A 145 -13.19 14.06 24.09
CA ALA A 145 -13.95 14.89 25.01
C ALA A 145 -13.96 14.14 26.34
N GLY A 146 -12.78 14.04 26.96
CA GLY A 146 -12.62 13.67 28.34
C GLY A 146 -13.24 14.78 29.17
N THR A 147 -14.47 14.51 29.58
CA THR A 147 -15.28 15.24 30.55
C THR A 147 -14.40 15.81 31.67
N LYS A 148 -14.25 17.14 31.73
CA LYS A 148 -13.85 17.79 32.99
C LYS A 148 -14.97 17.57 34.00
N ALA A 149 -14.87 16.51 34.78
CA ALA A 149 -15.64 16.37 36.00
C ALA A 149 -15.17 17.48 36.97
N LYS A 150 -16.00 18.51 37.14
CA LYS A 150 -15.96 19.36 38.32
C LYS A 150 -16.58 18.58 39.46
N ASN A 151 -15.82 18.34 40.53
CA ASN A 151 -16.31 18.31 41.90
C ASN A 151 -15.34 19.13 42.74
#